data_AF-A0A2A9PNV3-F1
#
_entry.id   AF-A0A2A9PNV3-F1
#
_cell.length_a   1.000
_cell.length_b   1.000
_cell.length_c   1.000
_cell.angle_alpha   90.00
_cell.angle_beta   90.00
_cell.angle_gamma   90.00
#
_symmetry.space_group_name_H-M   'P 1'
#
loop_
_entity.id
_entity.type
_entity.pdbx_description
1 polymer ?
#
loop_
_entity_poly.entity_id
_entity_poly.type
_entity_poly.pdbx_seq_one_letter_code
_entity_poly.pdbx_strand_id
1 'polypeptide(L)'
;MSLTLHLPPSCLLICPFDAAYLVVGTYNLHQAAEAGVAQSRDGSLVLFRIQGTDISEVQTVSQPSAVLDLRFHPRQGHHRGVLAAVSSAGTLAVFRLDPAGCERAPLRQLATSSCRGLADDVLFLQCAWHPVLDDVIAVTDSSGAARLLHLDRDWNIKASTDLDVGNSLEAWSIALSTPIETDHGIQTPFSPVTIKGQHGAGVTAILPLPLHDADGRRLVATGSYDDHLRVFAMDDLGRQQGVERPRLVCDTNLEGGVWRLNLVDTRLQGGGSWRARILASCMHAGPKLVEVTSDTDGVHWACRAVTRFEAHRSMNYASDCVAAEGGESLRCVSTSFYDKLLCLWEVGGE
;
A
#
# COMPACT_ATOMS: atom_id res chain seq x y z
N MET A 1 -9.87 -9.03 18.98
CA MET A 1 -10.60 -10.17 18.38
C MET A 1 -9.76 -10.76 17.24
N SER A 2 -9.84 -12.06 16.96
CA SER A 2 -9.20 -12.70 15.80
C SER A 2 -10.10 -13.74 15.15
N LEU A 3 -10.05 -13.81 13.82
CA LEU A 3 -10.75 -14.79 12.98
C LEU A 3 -9.72 -15.55 12.13
N THR A 4 -9.92 -16.85 11.92
CA THR A 4 -9.13 -17.64 10.96
C THR A 4 -9.82 -17.65 9.59
N LEU A 5 -9.08 -17.24 8.56
CA LEU A 5 -9.51 -17.22 7.17
C LEU A 5 -9.32 -18.60 6.51
N HIS A 6 -10.08 -18.85 5.44
CA HIS A 6 -9.95 -20.07 4.64
C HIS A 6 -8.60 -20.16 3.91
N LEU A 7 -8.16 -19.04 3.33
CA LEU A 7 -6.92 -18.90 2.57
C LEU A 7 -5.97 -17.88 3.22
N PRO A 8 -4.64 -17.99 3.02
CA PRO A 8 -3.68 -16.99 3.48
C PRO A 8 -4.00 -15.57 2.98
N PRO A 9 -4.08 -14.56 3.87
CA PRO A 9 -4.32 -13.18 3.48
C PRO A 9 -3.05 -12.49 2.97
N SER A 10 -3.10 -11.88 1.80
CA SER A 10 -1.98 -11.21 1.11
C SER A 10 -2.17 -9.70 0.94
N CYS A 11 -3.35 -9.17 1.17
CA CYS A 11 -3.57 -7.72 1.21
C CYS A 11 -4.88 -7.43 1.92
N LEU A 12 -5.01 -6.23 2.47
CA LEU A 12 -6.25 -5.79 3.08
C LEU A 12 -6.37 -4.27 3.00
N LEU A 13 -7.61 -3.77 2.93
CA LEU A 13 -7.93 -2.35 3.07
C LEU A 13 -9.29 -2.18 3.74
N ILE A 14 -9.39 -1.21 4.64
CA ILE A 14 -10.66 -0.66 5.13
C ILE A 14 -11.26 0.22 4.04
N CYS A 15 -12.57 0.14 3.88
CA CYS A 15 -13.30 0.95 2.93
C CYS A 15 -13.26 2.45 3.33
N PRO A 16 -12.77 3.35 2.46
CA PRO A 16 -12.50 4.74 2.84
C PRO A 16 -13.75 5.60 3.01
N PHE A 17 -14.91 5.15 2.51
CA PHE A 17 -16.18 5.88 2.62
C PHE A 17 -17.16 5.23 3.60
N ASP A 18 -16.83 4.05 4.12
CA ASP A 18 -17.64 3.32 5.10
C ASP A 18 -16.72 2.34 5.86
N ALA A 19 -16.16 2.82 6.97
CA ALA A 19 -15.20 2.07 7.78
C ALA A 19 -15.78 0.83 8.47
N ALA A 20 -17.08 0.56 8.33
CA ALA A 20 -17.67 -0.71 8.74
C ALA A 20 -17.31 -1.86 7.79
N TYR A 21 -16.77 -1.58 6.60
CA TYR A 21 -16.39 -2.61 5.64
C TYR A 21 -14.87 -2.65 5.42
N LEU A 22 -14.33 -3.85 5.22
CA LEU A 22 -12.97 -4.03 4.73
C LEU A 22 -12.90 -5.19 3.74
N VAL A 23 -11.94 -5.12 2.82
CA VAL A 23 -11.69 -6.15 1.82
C VAL A 23 -10.35 -6.79 2.09
N VAL A 24 -10.30 -8.12 2.08
CA VAL A 24 -9.09 -8.93 2.19
C VAL A 24 -8.87 -9.66 0.87
N GLY A 25 -7.70 -9.48 0.27
CA GLY A 25 -7.23 -10.34 -0.82
C GLY A 25 -6.45 -11.53 -0.26
N THR A 26 -6.62 -12.68 -0.90
CA THR A 26 -5.96 -13.92 -0.48
C THR A 26 -5.02 -14.47 -1.54
N TYR A 27 -4.09 -15.30 -1.06
CA TYR A 27 -3.08 -15.98 -1.85
C TYR A 27 -3.06 -17.45 -1.47
N ASN A 28 -3.24 -18.32 -2.44
CA ASN A 28 -3.08 -19.75 -2.27
C ASN A 28 -2.18 -20.29 -3.37
N LEU A 29 -1.15 -21.02 -2.96
CA LEU A 29 -0.20 -21.67 -3.85
C LEU A 29 -0.50 -23.15 -3.88
N HIS A 30 -0.85 -23.66 -5.06
CA HIS A 30 -1.03 -25.09 -5.24
C HIS A 30 0.34 -25.76 -5.28
N GLN A 31 0.49 -26.87 -4.55
CA GLN A 31 1.67 -27.70 -4.69
C GLN A 31 1.69 -28.26 -6.12
N ALA A 32 2.84 -28.14 -6.80
CA ALA A 32 3.00 -28.72 -8.11
C ALA A 32 2.81 -30.24 -8.02
N ALA A 33 1.91 -30.78 -8.83
CA ALA A 33 1.61 -32.21 -8.85
C ALA A 33 2.84 -33.04 -9.29
N GLU A 34 3.73 -32.44 -10.11
CA GLU A 34 4.94 -33.07 -10.65
C GLU A 34 6.07 -32.04 -10.78
N ALA A 35 7.33 -32.51 -10.74
CA ALA A 35 8.49 -31.66 -10.97
C ALA A 35 8.50 -31.12 -12.42
N GLY A 36 8.47 -29.80 -12.58
CA GLY A 36 8.46 -29.13 -13.89
C GLY A 36 7.10 -28.55 -14.32
N VAL A 37 6.03 -28.82 -13.57
CA VAL A 37 4.74 -28.12 -13.78
C VAL A 37 4.81 -26.73 -13.15
N ALA A 38 4.39 -25.71 -13.91
CA ALA A 38 4.32 -24.34 -13.42
C ALA A 38 3.44 -24.27 -12.16
N GLN A 39 3.96 -23.61 -11.11
CA GLN A 39 3.20 -23.40 -9.88
C GLN A 39 1.94 -22.58 -10.19
N SER A 40 0.77 -23.15 -9.94
CA SER A 40 -0.50 -22.43 -10.05
C SER A 40 -0.85 -21.76 -8.73
N ARG A 41 -1.49 -20.61 -8.83
CA ARG A 41 -1.96 -19.81 -7.69
C ARG A 41 -3.42 -19.49 -7.91
N ASP A 42 -4.20 -19.46 -6.85
CA ASP A 42 -5.53 -18.87 -6.85
C ASP A 42 -5.74 -18.05 -5.57
N GLY A 43 -6.91 -17.43 -5.46
CA GLY A 43 -7.23 -16.61 -4.31
C GLY A 43 -8.68 -16.17 -4.31
N SER A 44 -8.96 -15.16 -3.52
CA SER A 44 -10.27 -14.57 -3.35
C SER A 44 -10.18 -13.13 -2.89
N LEU A 45 -11.23 -12.36 -3.16
CA LEU A 45 -11.55 -11.15 -2.42
C LEU A 45 -12.64 -11.49 -1.42
N VAL A 46 -12.36 -11.28 -0.14
CA VAL A 46 -13.29 -11.52 0.96
C VAL A 46 -13.67 -10.19 1.58
N LEU A 47 -14.95 -9.86 1.53
CA LEU A 47 -15.52 -8.67 2.16
C LEU A 47 -15.98 -9.02 3.57
N PHE A 48 -15.51 -8.24 4.54
CA PHE A 48 -15.97 -8.33 5.93
C PHE A 48 -16.72 -7.07 6.34
N ARG A 49 -17.59 -7.23 7.35
CA ARG A 49 -18.24 -6.15 8.07
C ARG A 49 -17.80 -6.16 9.54
N ILE A 50 -17.41 -4.99 10.04
CA ILE A 50 -17.10 -4.72 11.44
C ILE A 50 -18.35 -4.21 12.13
N GLN A 51 -18.67 -4.78 13.29
CA GLN A 51 -19.77 -4.36 14.16
C GLN A 51 -19.26 -4.34 15.60
N GLY A 52 -18.95 -3.14 16.12
CA GLY A 52 -18.29 -3.01 17.42
C GLY A 52 -16.93 -3.72 17.41
N THR A 53 -16.79 -4.74 18.27
CA THR A 53 -15.58 -5.57 18.39
C THR A 53 -15.61 -6.83 17.52
N ASP A 54 -16.71 -7.07 16.81
CA ASP A 54 -16.93 -8.27 16.01
C ASP A 54 -16.68 -8.01 14.53
N ILE A 55 -16.27 -9.07 13.84
CA ILE A 55 -16.04 -9.09 12.40
C ILE A 55 -16.73 -10.30 11.78
N SER A 56 -17.51 -10.08 10.72
CA SER A 56 -18.24 -11.14 10.01
C SER A 56 -18.00 -11.07 8.51
N GLU A 57 -17.88 -12.24 7.87
CA GLU A 57 -17.79 -12.35 6.42
C GLU A 57 -19.13 -12.01 5.77
N VAL A 58 -19.11 -11.17 4.75
CA VAL A 58 -20.29 -10.75 3.98
C VAL A 58 -20.34 -11.45 2.62
N GLN A 59 -19.20 -11.50 1.93
CA GLN A 59 -19.11 -12.01 0.57
C GLN A 59 -17.69 -12.51 0.28
N THR A 60 -17.59 -13.65 -0.39
CA THR A 60 -16.33 -14.14 -0.98
C THR A 60 -16.48 -14.18 -2.51
N VAL A 61 -15.51 -13.59 -3.22
CA VAL A 61 -15.40 -13.62 -4.68
C VAL A 61 -14.11 -14.36 -5.06
N SER A 62 -14.24 -15.59 -5.57
CA SER A 62 -13.10 -16.37 -6.05
C SER A 62 -12.37 -15.66 -7.18
N GLN A 63 -11.04 -15.75 -7.18
CA GLN A 63 -10.17 -15.20 -8.21
C GLN A 63 -9.34 -16.33 -8.84
N PRO A 64 -9.12 -16.32 -10.16
CA PRO A 64 -8.38 -17.37 -10.86
C PRO A 64 -6.87 -17.33 -10.61
N SER A 65 -6.39 -16.33 -9.86
CA SER A 65 -4.99 -16.11 -9.50
C SER A 65 -4.93 -15.47 -8.12
N ALA A 66 -3.79 -15.57 -7.45
CA ALA A 66 -3.63 -14.95 -6.13
C ALA A 66 -3.67 -13.43 -6.24
N VAL A 67 -4.34 -12.77 -5.28
CA VAL A 67 -4.40 -11.31 -5.20
C VAL A 67 -3.17 -10.81 -4.46
N LEU A 68 -2.43 -9.86 -5.01
CA LEU A 68 -1.17 -9.38 -4.43
C LEU A 68 -1.28 -7.98 -3.85
N ASP A 69 -2.11 -7.12 -4.44
CA ASP A 69 -2.41 -5.81 -3.88
C ASP A 69 -3.81 -5.32 -4.24
N LEU A 70 -4.33 -4.42 -3.42
CA LEU A 70 -5.65 -3.81 -3.55
C LEU A 70 -5.55 -2.30 -3.32
N ARG A 71 -6.29 -1.50 -4.10
CA ARG A 71 -6.36 -0.03 -3.92
C ARG A 71 -7.73 0.53 -4.27
N PHE A 72 -8.39 1.14 -3.30
CA PHE A 72 -9.55 1.98 -3.58
C PHE A 72 -9.14 3.22 -4.38
N HIS A 73 -9.98 3.65 -5.31
CA HIS A 73 -9.76 4.86 -6.08
C HIS A 73 -9.70 6.09 -5.14
N PRO A 74 -8.72 6.98 -5.21
CA PRO A 74 -8.56 8.06 -4.22
C PRO A 74 -9.73 9.07 -4.25
N ARG A 75 -10.35 9.27 -5.42
CA ARG A 75 -11.48 10.21 -5.58
C ARG A 75 -12.83 9.54 -5.38
N GLN A 76 -13.17 9.29 -4.13
CA GLN A 76 -14.42 8.65 -3.72
C GLN A 76 -15.69 9.48 -4.04
N GLY A 77 -15.57 10.77 -4.35
CA GLY A 77 -16.70 11.60 -4.78
C GLY A 77 -17.27 11.20 -6.16
N HIS A 78 -16.40 10.84 -7.11
CA HIS A 78 -16.81 10.45 -8.48
C HIS A 78 -16.74 8.93 -8.70
N HIS A 79 -15.81 8.26 -8.00
CA HIS A 79 -15.51 6.83 -8.18
C HIS A 79 -15.76 6.05 -6.89
N ARG A 80 -16.82 6.40 -6.17
CA ARG A 80 -17.19 5.74 -4.92
C ARG A 80 -17.22 4.22 -5.09
N GLY A 81 -16.49 3.51 -4.22
CA GLY A 81 -16.47 2.05 -4.24
C GLY A 81 -15.56 1.41 -5.28
N VAL A 82 -14.95 2.17 -6.19
CA VAL A 82 -14.04 1.59 -7.20
C VAL A 82 -12.79 1.07 -6.50
N LEU A 83 -12.47 -0.20 -6.73
CA LEU A 83 -11.37 -0.94 -6.12
C LEU A 83 -10.59 -1.67 -7.22
N ALA A 84 -9.29 -1.38 -7.33
CA ALA A 84 -8.37 -2.14 -8.16
C ALA A 84 -7.77 -3.30 -7.37
N ALA A 85 -7.57 -4.43 -8.04
CA ALA A 85 -6.88 -5.61 -7.55
C ALA A 85 -5.84 -6.05 -8.60
N VAL A 86 -4.60 -6.27 -8.18
CA VAL A 86 -3.55 -6.84 -9.04
C VAL A 86 -3.18 -8.24 -8.59
N SER A 87 -2.78 -9.08 -9.54
CA SER A 87 -2.68 -10.51 -9.30
C SER A 87 -1.37 -11.17 -9.74
N SER A 88 -1.20 -12.41 -9.29
CA SER A 88 -0.08 -13.26 -9.65
C SER A 88 -0.08 -13.78 -11.10
N ALA A 89 -0.99 -13.30 -11.94
CA ALA A 89 -1.07 -13.60 -13.37
C ALA A 89 -0.90 -12.33 -14.23
N GLY A 90 -0.35 -11.25 -13.65
CA GLY A 90 -0.12 -9.99 -14.37
C GLY A 90 -1.42 -9.31 -14.81
N THR A 91 -2.51 -9.49 -14.05
CA THR A 91 -3.81 -8.92 -14.37
C THR A 91 -4.16 -7.77 -13.44
N LEU A 92 -4.93 -6.82 -13.98
CA LEU A 92 -5.68 -5.82 -13.24
C LEU A 92 -7.16 -6.19 -13.30
N ALA A 93 -7.77 -6.42 -12.14
CA ALA A 93 -9.20 -6.56 -11.99
C ALA A 93 -9.76 -5.34 -11.24
N VAL A 94 -10.87 -4.78 -11.74
CA VAL A 94 -11.54 -3.62 -11.14
C VAL A 94 -12.91 -4.03 -10.64
N PHE A 95 -13.23 -3.65 -9.42
CA PHE A 95 -14.48 -3.95 -8.73
C PHE A 95 -15.17 -2.65 -8.29
N ARG A 96 -16.45 -2.76 -7.97
CA ARG A 96 -17.22 -1.74 -7.25
C ARG A 96 -17.82 -2.33 -5.98
N LEU A 97 -17.48 -1.72 -4.85
CA LEU A 97 -18.13 -1.95 -3.56
C LEU A 97 -19.32 -1.00 -3.39
N ASP A 98 -20.52 -1.57 -3.25
CA ASP A 98 -21.77 -0.83 -3.09
C ASP A 98 -22.67 -1.53 -2.04
N PRO A 99 -22.43 -1.28 -0.74
CA PRO A 99 -23.21 -1.89 0.34
C PRO A 99 -24.70 -1.55 0.31
N ALA A 100 -25.07 -0.36 -0.20
CA ALA A 100 -26.45 0.11 -0.26
C ALA A 100 -27.24 -0.53 -1.42
N GLY A 101 -26.58 -0.86 -2.53
CA GLY A 101 -27.22 -1.44 -3.70
C GLY A 101 -27.61 -2.92 -3.54
N CYS A 102 -26.80 -3.72 -2.82
CA CYS A 102 -27.09 -5.14 -2.57
C CYS A 102 -26.32 -5.65 -1.34
N GLU A 103 -26.99 -5.78 -0.19
CA GLU A 103 -26.32 -6.16 1.06
C GLU A 103 -25.61 -7.53 1.01
N ARG A 104 -26.12 -8.48 0.22
CA ARG A 104 -25.57 -9.86 0.14
C ARG A 104 -24.43 -10.03 -0.84
N ALA A 105 -24.32 -9.15 -1.84
CA ALA A 105 -23.26 -9.21 -2.84
C ALA A 105 -22.84 -7.79 -3.28
N PRO A 106 -22.37 -6.96 -2.34
CA PRO A 106 -22.08 -5.55 -2.61
C PRO A 106 -20.79 -5.35 -3.42
N LEU A 107 -19.89 -6.33 -3.47
CA LEU A 107 -18.67 -6.29 -4.27
C LEU A 107 -18.92 -6.93 -5.64
N ARG A 108 -18.89 -6.12 -6.69
CA ARG A 108 -19.15 -6.54 -8.08
C ARG A 108 -17.93 -6.30 -8.95
N GLN A 109 -17.53 -7.30 -9.74
CA GLN A 109 -16.47 -7.14 -10.73
C GLN A 109 -16.97 -6.30 -11.91
N LEU A 110 -16.19 -5.30 -12.30
CA LEU A 110 -16.47 -4.43 -13.45
C LEU A 110 -15.68 -4.90 -14.68
N ALA A 111 -14.39 -5.19 -14.51
CA ALA A 111 -13.50 -5.58 -15.59
C ALA A 111 -12.30 -6.39 -15.08
N THR A 112 -11.70 -7.17 -15.98
CA THR A 112 -10.39 -7.78 -15.80
C THR A 112 -9.63 -7.74 -17.11
N SER A 113 -8.40 -7.27 -17.08
CA SER A 113 -7.56 -7.17 -18.27
C SER A 113 -6.07 -7.31 -17.91
N SER A 114 -5.24 -7.57 -18.92
CA SER A 114 -3.79 -7.67 -18.79
C SER A 114 -3.10 -6.85 -19.90
N CYS A 115 -1.82 -6.54 -19.68
CA CYS A 115 -1.02 -5.86 -20.70
C CYS A 115 -0.70 -6.80 -21.85
N ARG A 116 -0.85 -6.33 -23.10
CA ARG A 116 -0.43 -7.09 -24.28
C ARG A 116 1.09 -7.30 -24.24
N GLY A 117 1.53 -8.53 -24.51
CA GLY A 117 2.95 -8.87 -24.56
C GLY A 117 3.61 -9.04 -23.19
N LEU A 118 2.85 -9.00 -22.10
CA LEU A 118 3.34 -9.42 -20.79
C LEU A 118 3.55 -10.95 -20.80
N ALA A 119 4.68 -11.41 -20.29
CA ALA A 119 4.94 -12.85 -20.17
C ALA A 119 4.05 -13.48 -19.08
N ASP A 120 3.64 -14.73 -19.29
CA ASP A 120 2.65 -15.43 -18.45
C ASP A 120 3.14 -15.67 -17.00
N ASP A 121 4.45 -15.60 -16.77
CA ASP A 121 5.10 -15.76 -15.48
C ASP A 121 5.35 -14.44 -14.74
N VAL A 122 4.92 -13.29 -15.30
CA VAL A 122 5.09 -11.99 -14.67
C VAL A 122 3.90 -11.66 -13.77
N LEU A 123 4.19 -11.37 -12.50
CA LEU A 123 3.22 -11.03 -11.46
C LEU A 123 3.14 -9.51 -11.33
N PHE A 124 1.95 -8.95 -11.15
CA PHE A 124 1.81 -7.57 -10.69
C PHE A 124 1.83 -7.52 -9.17
N LEU A 125 2.83 -6.84 -8.59
CA LEU A 125 3.16 -6.93 -7.17
C LEU A 125 2.46 -5.86 -6.32
N GLN A 126 2.40 -4.62 -6.83
CA GLN A 126 1.75 -3.49 -6.17
C GLN A 126 1.09 -2.59 -7.21
N CYS A 127 0.04 -1.88 -6.80
CA CYS A 127 -0.56 -0.84 -7.63
C CYS A 127 -0.79 0.47 -6.87
N ALA A 128 -0.87 1.58 -7.61
CA ALA A 128 -1.16 2.90 -7.06
C ALA A 128 -1.91 3.76 -8.10
N TRP A 129 -3.10 4.24 -7.75
CA TRP A 129 -3.86 5.16 -8.61
C TRP A 129 -3.10 6.47 -8.83
N HIS A 130 -3.18 7.00 -10.05
CA HIS A 130 -2.59 8.30 -10.34
C HIS A 130 -3.30 9.40 -9.55
N PRO A 131 -2.57 10.32 -8.88
CA PRO A 131 -3.18 11.30 -7.98
C PRO A 131 -4.03 12.34 -8.73
N VAL A 132 -3.81 12.51 -10.03
CA VAL A 132 -4.48 13.53 -10.88
C VAL A 132 -5.36 12.93 -11.97
N LEU A 133 -5.05 11.73 -12.48
CA LEU A 133 -5.71 11.16 -13.67
C LEU A 133 -6.59 9.99 -13.23
N ASP A 134 -7.86 9.99 -13.62
CA ASP A 134 -8.92 9.12 -13.06
C ASP A 134 -8.82 7.69 -13.59
N ASP A 135 -8.31 7.59 -14.81
CA ASP A 135 -8.22 6.36 -15.59
C ASP A 135 -6.78 5.87 -15.69
N VAL A 136 -5.90 6.26 -14.76
CA VAL A 136 -4.49 5.83 -14.76
C VAL A 136 -4.12 5.20 -13.43
N ILE A 137 -3.53 4.01 -13.50
CA ILE A 137 -3.00 3.27 -12.35
C ILE A 137 -1.58 2.81 -12.63
N ALA A 138 -0.66 3.08 -11.71
CA ALA A 138 0.69 2.55 -11.78
C ALA A 138 0.73 1.13 -11.22
N VAL A 139 1.55 0.26 -11.82
CA VAL A 139 1.82 -1.09 -11.34
C VAL A 139 3.31 -1.36 -11.34
N THR A 140 3.75 -2.24 -10.44
CA THR A 140 5.07 -2.85 -10.48
C THR A 140 4.96 -4.35 -10.72
N ASP A 141 6.03 -4.96 -11.22
CA ASP A 141 6.03 -6.37 -11.55
C ASP A 141 7.27 -7.14 -11.08
N SER A 142 7.16 -8.48 -11.14
CA SER A 142 8.21 -9.42 -10.72
C SER A 142 9.43 -9.45 -11.64
N SER A 143 9.40 -8.80 -12.80
CA SER A 143 10.58 -8.63 -13.66
C SER A 143 11.43 -7.42 -13.26
N GLY A 144 10.95 -6.60 -12.31
CA GLY A 144 11.58 -5.35 -11.89
C GLY A 144 11.05 -4.12 -12.60
N ALA A 145 10.12 -4.28 -13.55
CA ALA A 145 9.55 -3.17 -14.28
C ALA A 145 8.42 -2.48 -13.50
N ALA A 146 8.15 -1.24 -13.91
CA ALA A 146 7.01 -0.45 -13.47
C ALA A 146 6.34 0.18 -14.68
N ARG A 147 5.01 0.33 -14.63
CA ARG A 147 4.21 0.80 -15.77
C ARG A 147 3.05 1.66 -15.31
N LEU A 148 2.67 2.64 -16.11
CA LEU A 148 1.36 3.29 -16.02
C LEU A 148 0.38 2.54 -16.93
N LEU A 149 -0.71 2.07 -16.37
CA LEU A 149 -1.82 1.46 -17.10
C LEU A 149 -2.88 2.52 -17.31
N HIS A 150 -3.25 2.75 -18.57
CA HIS A 150 -4.31 3.66 -18.96
C HIS A 150 -5.58 2.85 -19.19
N LEU A 151 -6.67 3.24 -18.57
CA LEU A 151 -7.93 2.52 -18.57
C LEU A 151 -8.93 3.18 -19.51
N ASP A 152 -9.81 2.39 -20.11
CA ASP A 152 -11.00 2.92 -20.80
C ASP A 152 -12.15 3.18 -19.83
N ARG A 153 -13.32 3.57 -20.37
CA ARG A 153 -14.51 3.88 -19.57
C ARG A 153 -15.11 2.65 -18.88
N ASP A 154 -14.77 1.46 -19.37
CA ASP A 154 -15.21 0.18 -18.84
C ASP A 154 -14.16 -0.42 -17.89
N TRP A 155 -13.11 0.34 -17.53
CA TRP A 155 -12.02 -0.04 -16.64
C TRP A 155 -11.05 -1.11 -17.18
N ASN A 156 -11.05 -1.34 -18.49
CA ASN A 156 -10.07 -2.23 -19.12
C ASN A 156 -8.79 -1.47 -19.48
N ILE A 157 -7.64 -2.14 -19.43
CA ILE A 157 -6.37 -1.61 -19.89
C ILE A 157 -6.44 -1.36 -21.40
N LYS A 158 -6.44 -0.08 -21.80
CA LYS A 158 -6.41 0.35 -23.22
C LYS A 158 -5.00 0.53 -23.74
N ALA A 159 -4.08 0.96 -22.88
CA ALA A 159 -2.67 1.20 -23.20
C ALA A 159 -1.81 1.11 -21.94
N SER A 160 -0.51 0.94 -22.10
CA SER A 160 0.47 1.02 -21.02
C SER A 160 1.64 1.91 -21.42
N THR A 161 2.26 2.56 -20.43
CA THR A 161 3.48 3.35 -20.58
C THR A 161 4.51 2.81 -19.60
N ASP A 162 5.65 2.38 -20.13
CA ASP A 162 6.72 1.82 -19.31
C ASP A 162 7.44 2.95 -18.57
N LEU A 163 7.73 2.71 -17.30
CA LEU A 163 8.55 3.59 -16.50
C LEU A 163 9.97 3.03 -16.50
N ASP A 164 10.93 3.87 -16.88
CA ASP A 164 12.35 3.51 -16.92
C ASP A 164 12.94 3.44 -15.50
N VAL A 165 12.58 2.36 -14.79
CA VAL A 165 13.08 2.05 -13.45
C VAL A 165 14.25 1.08 -13.55
N GLY A 166 15.37 1.42 -12.91
CA GLY A 166 16.63 0.66 -12.99
C GLY A 166 16.72 -0.56 -12.07
N ASN A 167 15.62 -1.26 -11.79
CA ASN A 167 15.62 -2.43 -10.91
C ASN A 167 16.19 -3.66 -11.63
N SER A 168 16.98 -4.46 -10.92
CA SER A 168 17.51 -5.74 -11.40
C SER A 168 16.83 -6.97 -10.80
N LEU A 169 15.89 -6.73 -9.89
CA LEU A 169 15.08 -7.70 -9.15
C LEU A 169 13.64 -7.18 -9.11
N GLU A 170 12.73 -7.89 -8.43
CA GLU A 170 11.34 -7.52 -8.27
C GLU A 170 11.15 -6.06 -7.82
N ALA A 171 10.25 -5.34 -8.50
CA ALA A 171 9.86 -4.00 -8.10
C ALA A 171 8.75 -4.11 -7.04
N TRP A 172 9.12 -4.16 -5.76
CA TRP A 172 8.17 -4.43 -4.68
C TRP A 172 7.15 -3.32 -4.43
N SER A 173 7.51 -2.06 -4.70
CA SER A 173 6.67 -0.92 -4.35
C SER A 173 6.76 0.22 -5.35
N ILE A 174 5.64 0.92 -5.51
CA ILE A 174 5.50 2.17 -6.24
C ILE A 174 4.60 3.12 -5.47
N ALA A 175 4.98 4.39 -5.46
CA ALA A 175 4.15 5.45 -4.94
C ALA A 175 4.17 6.63 -5.89
N LEU A 176 3.03 7.29 -6.04
CA LEU A 176 2.88 8.51 -6.81
C LEU A 176 2.60 9.65 -5.85
N SER A 177 3.26 10.78 -6.06
CA SER A 177 2.99 12.01 -5.30
C SER A 177 2.31 13.04 -6.20
N THR A 178 1.52 13.93 -5.62
CA THR A 178 0.89 15.01 -6.37
C THR A 178 1.96 15.90 -7.00
N PRO A 179 1.80 16.32 -8.27
CA PRO A 179 2.69 17.30 -8.89
C PRO A 179 2.77 18.56 -8.02
N ILE A 180 3.91 19.24 -8.01
CA ILE A 180 3.93 20.63 -7.56
C ILE A 180 3.15 21.43 -8.62
N GLU A 181 2.35 22.40 -8.20
CA GLU A 181 1.91 23.47 -9.08
C GLU A 181 3.14 24.23 -9.60
N THR A 182 3.63 23.88 -10.78
CA THR A 182 4.64 24.66 -11.49
C THR A 182 3.92 25.58 -12.48
N ASP A 183 4.22 26.87 -12.41
CA ASP A 183 3.56 27.94 -13.18
C ASP A 183 3.96 27.94 -14.68
N HIS A 184 4.50 26.84 -15.19
CA HIS A 184 5.32 26.83 -16.41
C HIS A 184 5.05 25.62 -17.32
N GLY A 185 4.04 25.75 -18.20
CA GLY A 185 3.95 25.06 -19.49
C GLY A 185 4.07 23.52 -19.50
N ILE A 186 4.12 22.94 -20.70
CA ILE A 186 4.36 21.50 -20.88
C ILE A 186 5.84 21.24 -20.53
N GLN A 187 6.10 20.64 -19.37
CA GLN A 187 7.45 20.21 -18.98
C GLN A 187 7.75 18.81 -19.55
N THR A 188 8.89 18.66 -20.21
CA THR A 188 9.44 17.34 -20.56
C THR A 188 9.69 16.54 -19.27
N PRO A 189 9.34 15.24 -19.21
CA PRO A 189 9.61 14.41 -18.04
C PRO A 189 11.11 14.43 -17.70
N PHE A 190 11.44 14.58 -16.43
CA PHE A 190 12.82 14.41 -15.96
C PHE A 190 13.25 12.96 -16.15
N SER A 191 14.52 12.75 -16.53
CA SER A 191 15.10 11.41 -16.56
C SER A 191 15.04 10.77 -15.17
N PRO A 192 14.73 9.46 -15.09
CA PRO A 192 14.71 8.75 -13.82
C PRO A 192 16.08 8.76 -13.16
N VAL A 193 16.11 8.79 -11.83
CA VAL A 193 17.34 8.68 -11.04
C VAL A 193 17.31 7.44 -10.17
N THR A 194 18.35 6.62 -10.31
CA THR A 194 18.54 5.44 -9.46
C THR A 194 19.36 5.81 -8.24
N ILE A 195 18.78 5.62 -7.04
CA ILE A 195 19.46 5.80 -5.77
C ILE A 195 19.88 4.43 -5.23
N LYS A 196 21.19 4.24 -4.94
CA LYS A 196 21.74 2.98 -4.43
C LYS A 196 22.44 3.18 -3.08
N GLY A 197 22.49 2.11 -2.29
CA GLY A 197 23.26 2.03 -1.04
C GLY A 197 22.67 2.82 0.13
N GLN A 198 21.36 3.09 0.13
CA GLN A 198 20.64 3.75 1.24
C GLN A 198 19.97 2.75 2.20
N HIS A 199 19.91 1.47 1.83
CA HIS A 199 19.29 0.38 2.59
C HIS A 199 20.23 -0.83 2.58
N GLY A 200 20.17 -1.65 3.64
CA GLY A 200 20.94 -2.88 3.77
C GLY A 200 20.34 -4.06 2.99
N ALA A 201 19.08 -3.95 2.56
CA ALA A 201 18.37 -4.95 1.76
C ALA A 201 17.34 -4.29 0.82
N GLY A 202 16.54 -5.08 0.12
CA GLY A 202 15.52 -4.60 -0.81
C GLY A 202 14.50 -3.67 -0.13
N VAL A 203 14.11 -2.59 -0.81
CA VAL A 203 13.03 -1.70 -0.38
C VAL A 203 11.69 -2.36 -0.71
N THR A 204 10.83 -2.46 0.28
CA THR A 204 9.55 -3.18 0.21
C THR A 204 8.33 -2.25 0.31
N ALA A 205 8.51 -1.05 0.85
CA ALA A 205 7.44 -0.06 0.95
C ALA A 205 7.97 1.35 0.70
N ILE A 206 7.19 2.16 0.00
CA ILE A 206 7.43 3.59 -0.22
C ILE A 206 6.15 4.35 0.14
N LEU A 207 6.27 5.37 1.00
CA LEU A 207 5.15 6.19 1.47
C LEU A 207 5.56 7.67 1.47
N PRO A 208 5.16 8.45 0.44
CA PRO A 208 5.27 9.90 0.49
C PRO A 208 4.45 10.46 1.65
N LEU A 209 5.04 11.36 2.43
CA LEU A 209 4.36 12.05 3.53
C LEU A 209 3.91 13.44 3.06
N PRO A 210 2.74 13.94 3.49
CA PRO A 210 2.30 15.31 3.22
C PRO A 210 3.03 16.30 4.15
N LEU A 211 4.35 16.15 4.29
CA LEU A 211 5.22 16.91 5.18
C LEU A 211 6.47 17.33 4.43
N HIS A 212 7.03 18.46 4.86
CA HIS A 212 8.28 18.99 4.34
C HIS A 212 9.26 19.24 5.49
N ASP A 213 10.55 19.18 5.19
CA ASP A 213 11.58 19.64 6.13
C ASP A 213 11.71 21.18 6.14
N ALA A 214 12.60 21.70 6.98
CA ALA A 214 12.89 23.13 7.10
C ALA A 214 13.29 23.80 5.77
N ASP A 215 13.86 23.05 4.83
CA ASP A 215 14.28 23.55 3.51
C ASP A 215 13.17 23.43 2.45
N GLY A 216 11.98 22.95 2.86
CA GLY A 216 10.82 22.77 1.98
C GLY A 216 10.91 21.54 1.09
N ARG A 217 11.75 20.55 1.43
CA ARG A 217 11.87 19.27 0.71
C ARG A 217 10.84 18.27 1.19
N ARG A 218 10.34 17.43 0.29
CA ARG A 218 9.33 16.42 0.61
C ARG A 218 9.92 15.33 1.48
N LEU A 219 9.15 14.88 2.46
CA LEU A 219 9.51 13.72 3.25
C LEU A 219 8.91 12.44 2.67
N VAL A 220 9.74 11.41 2.52
CA VAL A 220 9.31 10.08 2.06
C VAL A 220 9.78 9.02 3.04
N ALA A 221 8.83 8.27 3.59
CA ALA A 221 9.11 7.09 4.40
C ALA A 221 9.31 5.87 3.50
N THR A 222 10.25 5.01 3.87
CA THR A 222 10.54 3.75 3.20
C THR A 222 10.67 2.63 4.21
N GLY A 223 10.26 1.43 3.81
CA GLY A 223 10.47 0.19 4.54
C GLY A 223 11.35 -0.77 3.75
N SER A 224 12.13 -1.61 4.44
CA SER A 224 13.02 -2.57 3.80
C SER A 224 13.06 -3.92 4.52
N TYR A 225 13.49 -4.94 3.80
CA TYR A 225 13.84 -6.27 4.35
C TYR A 225 14.93 -6.25 5.42
N ASP A 226 15.68 -5.15 5.56
CA ASP A 226 16.71 -5.01 6.59
C ASP A 226 16.16 -4.62 7.97
N ASP A 227 14.85 -4.73 8.15
CA ASP A 227 14.08 -4.42 9.37
C ASP A 227 13.92 -2.92 9.68
N HIS A 228 14.39 -2.02 8.83
CA HIS A 228 14.35 -0.58 9.12
C HIS A 228 13.23 0.17 8.39
N LEU A 229 12.64 1.13 9.10
CA LEU A 229 11.92 2.26 8.53
C LEU A 229 12.86 3.46 8.46
N ARG A 230 12.94 4.10 7.30
CA ARG A 230 13.75 5.30 7.06
C ARG A 230 12.93 6.40 6.44
N VAL A 231 13.13 7.63 6.90
CA VAL A 231 12.54 8.83 6.28
C VAL A 231 13.65 9.59 5.58
N PHE A 232 13.41 9.97 4.33
CA PHE A 232 14.32 10.77 3.52
C PHE A 232 13.68 12.11 3.18
N ALA A 233 14.47 13.19 3.22
CA ALA A 233 14.14 14.45 2.58
C ALA A 233 14.61 14.41 1.13
N MET A 234 13.70 14.72 0.20
CA MET A 234 13.95 14.70 -1.24
C MET A 234 13.50 16.03 -1.86
N ASP A 235 14.36 16.58 -2.69
CA ASP A 235 14.01 17.70 -3.54
C ASP A 235 13.07 17.26 -4.66
N ASP A 236 12.12 18.12 -4.98
CA ASP A 236 11.35 17.95 -6.20
C ASP A 236 12.22 18.28 -7.40
N LEU A 237 12.24 17.37 -8.36
CA LEU A 237 12.89 17.56 -9.65
C LEU A 237 12.32 18.82 -10.31
N GLY A 238 13.15 19.84 -10.52
CA GLY A 238 12.78 21.12 -11.12
C GLY A 238 12.93 22.35 -10.24
N ARG A 239 13.11 22.22 -8.91
CA ARG A 239 13.46 23.36 -8.04
C ARG A 239 14.94 23.76 -8.11
N GLN A 240 15.82 22.79 -8.35
CA GLN A 240 17.26 22.96 -8.48
C GLN A 240 17.70 22.27 -9.78
N GLN A 241 18.62 22.86 -10.55
CA GLN A 241 19.19 22.21 -11.73
C GLN A 241 20.17 21.11 -11.30
N GLY A 242 19.64 19.95 -10.92
CA GLY A 242 20.40 18.79 -10.49
C GLY A 242 19.58 17.91 -9.54
N VAL A 243 19.94 16.63 -9.45
CA VAL A 243 19.34 15.72 -8.49
C VAL A 243 20.23 15.65 -7.27
N GLU A 244 19.83 16.32 -6.19
CA GLU A 244 20.47 16.10 -4.90
C GLU A 244 20.16 14.69 -4.40
N ARG A 245 21.14 14.08 -3.74
CA ARG A 245 20.98 12.76 -3.14
C ARG A 245 19.95 12.88 -2.00
N PRO A 246 18.97 11.96 -1.87
CA PRO A 246 18.06 11.97 -0.74
C PRO A 246 18.82 12.02 0.58
N ARG A 247 18.43 12.93 1.47
CA ARG A 247 19.04 13.06 2.78
C ARG A 247 18.29 12.17 3.75
N LEU A 248 18.99 11.21 4.40
CA LEU A 248 18.40 10.46 5.50
C LEU A 248 18.09 11.41 6.65
N VAL A 249 16.82 11.44 7.06
CA VAL A 249 16.27 12.35 8.07
C VAL A 249 16.13 11.63 9.41
N CYS A 250 15.57 10.42 9.41
CA CYS A 250 15.53 9.56 10.58
C CYS A 250 15.46 8.07 10.19
N ASP A 251 15.88 7.21 11.11
CA ASP A 251 15.97 5.75 10.94
C ASP A 251 15.52 5.05 12.24
N THR A 252 14.77 3.97 12.12
CA THR A 252 14.38 3.14 13.26
C THR A 252 14.27 1.68 12.86
N ASN A 253 14.83 0.78 13.69
CA ASN A 253 14.71 -0.66 13.53
C ASN A 253 13.36 -1.13 14.10
N LEU A 254 12.57 -1.80 13.27
CA LEU A 254 11.25 -2.35 13.60
C LEU A 254 11.29 -3.87 13.86
N GLU A 255 12.47 -4.47 13.95
CA GLU A 255 12.76 -5.85 14.35
C GLU A 255 12.18 -6.93 13.42
N GLY A 256 11.75 -6.52 12.22
CA GLY A 256 11.28 -7.39 11.16
C GLY A 256 11.07 -6.58 9.88
N GLY A 257 11.20 -7.26 8.73
CA GLY A 257 11.14 -6.61 7.42
C GLY A 257 9.90 -5.73 7.26
N VAL A 258 10.10 -4.47 6.87
CA VAL A 258 9.05 -3.45 6.86
C VAL A 258 8.30 -3.51 5.53
N TRP A 259 7.30 -4.37 5.47
CA TRP A 259 6.65 -4.81 4.24
C TRP A 259 5.64 -3.82 3.66
N ARG A 260 4.83 -3.16 4.49
CA ARG A 260 3.84 -2.16 4.06
C ARG A 260 3.79 -1.00 5.05
N LEU A 261 3.50 0.19 4.53
CA LEU A 261 3.34 1.42 5.32
C LEU A 261 2.02 2.07 4.96
N ASN A 262 1.26 2.49 5.98
CA ASN A 262 0.06 3.29 5.81
C ASN A 262 0.13 4.54 6.70
N LEU A 263 -0.18 5.70 6.13
CA LEU A 263 -0.24 6.95 6.88
C LEU A 263 -1.55 7.00 7.67
N VAL A 264 -1.45 7.12 8.99
CA VAL A 264 -2.61 7.26 9.88
C VAL A 264 -3.09 8.72 9.89
N ASP A 265 -2.20 9.63 10.29
CA ASP A 265 -2.45 11.07 10.24
C ASP A 265 -1.15 11.88 10.26
N THR A 266 -1.30 13.17 9.97
CA THR A 266 -0.30 14.20 10.25
C THR A 266 -0.94 15.32 11.06
N ARG A 267 -0.22 15.83 12.06
CA ARG A 267 -0.71 16.91 12.93
C ARG A 267 0.40 17.90 13.25
N LEU A 268 0.09 19.19 13.16
CA LEU A 268 0.89 20.26 13.75
C LEU A 268 0.54 20.36 15.24
N GLN A 269 1.55 20.27 16.10
CA GLN A 269 1.38 20.35 17.55
C GLN A 269 1.47 21.80 18.03
N GLY A 270 0.96 22.08 19.24
CA GLY A 270 0.86 23.43 19.81
C GLY A 270 2.19 24.19 20.01
N GLY A 271 3.33 23.57 19.71
CA GLY A 271 4.66 24.20 19.71
C GLY A 271 5.23 24.48 18.31
N GLY A 272 4.54 24.12 17.23
CA GLY A 272 5.08 24.21 15.86
C GLY A 272 5.77 22.94 15.35
N SER A 273 5.91 21.91 16.19
CA SER A 273 6.43 20.61 15.78
C SER A 273 5.39 19.79 15.00
N TRP A 274 5.83 19.09 13.97
CA TRP A 274 5.01 18.15 13.22
C TRP A 274 5.09 16.75 13.79
N ARG A 275 3.98 16.02 13.70
CA ARG A 275 3.92 14.58 13.96
C ARG A 275 3.20 13.89 12.81
N ALA A 276 3.79 12.85 12.26
CA ALA A 276 3.11 11.82 11.46
C ALA A 276 3.01 10.52 12.25
N ARG A 277 1.88 9.84 12.13
CA ARG A 277 1.70 8.47 12.62
C ARG A 277 1.60 7.53 11.43
N ILE A 278 2.38 6.46 11.43
CA ILE A 278 2.47 5.49 10.33
C ILE A 278 2.21 4.10 10.91
N LEU A 279 1.26 3.36 10.35
CA LEU A 279 1.07 1.94 10.65
C LEU A 279 1.97 1.13 9.71
N ALA A 280 2.92 0.39 10.30
CA ALA A 280 3.89 -0.43 9.58
C ALA A 280 3.56 -1.91 9.76
N SER A 281 3.46 -2.66 8.66
CA SER A 281 3.38 -4.12 8.70
C SER A 281 4.79 -4.71 8.66
N CYS A 282 5.25 -5.31 9.77
CA CYS A 282 6.66 -5.67 9.96
C CYS A 282 6.91 -7.18 9.90
N MET A 283 6.38 -7.88 8.88
CA MET A 283 6.57 -9.33 8.67
C MET A 283 6.46 -10.13 9.99
N HIS A 284 7.52 -10.81 10.43
CA HIS A 284 7.51 -11.66 11.62
C HIS A 284 7.44 -10.88 12.95
N ALA A 285 7.61 -9.56 12.94
CA ALA A 285 7.55 -8.70 14.12
C ALA A 285 6.17 -8.07 14.37
N GLY A 286 5.15 -8.44 13.57
CA GLY A 286 3.79 -7.93 13.72
C GLY A 286 3.62 -6.47 13.26
N PRO A 287 2.40 -5.91 13.35
CA PRO A 287 2.19 -4.52 13.02
C PRO A 287 2.64 -3.59 14.16
N LYS A 288 3.19 -2.44 13.76
CA LYS A 288 3.70 -1.42 14.68
C LYS A 288 3.16 -0.04 14.30
N LEU A 289 2.74 0.74 15.29
CA LEU A 289 2.47 2.16 15.10
C LEU A 289 3.77 2.93 15.32
N VAL A 290 4.20 3.69 14.32
CA VAL A 290 5.43 4.49 14.34
C VAL A 290 5.07 5.96 14.36
N GLU A 291 5.66 6.72 15.27
CA GLU A 291 5.60 8.18 15.27
C GLU A 291 6.86 8.73 14.60
N VAL A 292 6.67 9.64 13.66
CA VAL A 292 7.71 10.48 13.05
C VAL A 292 7.44 11.91 13.49
N THR A 293 8.36 12.50 14.25
CA THR A 293 8.18 13.82 14.87
C THR A 293 9.31 14.75 14.51
N SER A 294 9.00 16.02 14.21
CA SER A 294 9.99 17.07 14.08
C SER A 294 10.22 17.80 15.41
N ASP A 295 11.33 18.51 15.51
CA ASP A 295 11.47 19.66 16.39
C ASP A 295 10.62 20.85 15.91
N THR A 296 10.65 21.95 16.64
CA THR A 296 9.85 23.15 16.39
C THR A 296 10.31 23.97 15.18
N ASP A 297 11.59 23.89 14.80
CA ASP A 297 12.13 24.54 13.61
C ASP A 297 12.10 23.62 12.37
N GLY A 298 11.75 22.34 12.52
CA GLY A 298 11.58 21.38 11.43
C GLY A 298 12.90 20.84 10.88
N VAL A 299 14.01 21.09 11.57
CA VAL A 299 15.37 20.76 11.16
C VAL A 299 15.69 19.31 11.49
N HIS A 300 15.36 18.86 12.71
CA HIS A 300 15.58 17.50 13.16
C HIS A 300 14.29 16.73 13.26
N TRP A 301 14.36 15.47 12.87
CA TRP A 301 13.25 14.54 12.97
C TRP A 301 13.70 13.27 13.68
N ALA A 302 12.76 12.64 14.38
CA ALA A 302 12.95 11.36 15.01
C ALA A 302 11.82 10.42 14.61
N CYS A 303 12.12 9.13 14.49
CA CYS A 303 11.11 8.10 14.31
C CYS A 303 11.27 7.01 15.37
N ARG A 304 10.14 6.54 15.93
CA ARG A 304 10.11 5.44 16.91
C ARG A 304 8.80 4.67 16.86
N ALA A 305 8.85 3.37 17.14
CA ALA A 305 7.65 2.59 17.40
C ALA A 305 7.03 2.97 18.76
N VAL A 306 5.73 3.28 18.78
CA VAL A 306 4.97 3.67 19.99
C VAL A 306 3.93 2.64 20.41
N THR A 307 3.53 1.75 19.51
CA THR A 307 2.61 0.65 19.81
C THR A 307 3.00 -0.58 19.00
N ARG A 308 2.80 -1.76 19.59
CA ARG A 308 3.12 -3.06 19.01
C ARG A 308 1.93 -3.98 19.21
N PHE A 309 1.65 -4.82 18.23
CA PHE A 309 0.65 -5.87 18.33
C PHE A 309 1.30 -7.24 18.13
N GLU A 310 1.28 -8.06 19.18
CA GLU A 310 2.10 -9.29 19.27
C GLU A 310 1.28 -10.58 19.13
N ALA A 311 -0.01 -10.48 18.78
CA ALA A 311 -0.87 -11.68 18.70
C ALA A 311 -0.61 -12.53 17.44
N HIS A 312 0.07 -12.00 16.44
CA HIS A 312 0.41 -12.74 15.23
C HIS A 312 1.45 -13.82 15.52
N ARG A 313 1.22 -15.04 15.03
CA ARG A 313 2.16 -16.15 15.17
C ARG A 313 2.98 -16.37 13.91
N SER A 314 2.76 -15.51 12.91
CA SER A 314 3.36 -15.62 11.59
C SER A 314 3.56 -14.23 10.95
N MET A 315 3.88 -14.23 9.67
CA MET A 315 4.21 -13.03 8.90
C MET A 315 3.00 -12.09 8.79
N ASN A 316 3.09 -10.92 9.42
CA ASN A 316 2.18 -9.82 9.20
C ASN A 316 2.31 -9.27 7.78
N TYR A 317 1.32 -9.57 6.94
CA TYR A 317 1.39 -9.25 5.52
C TYR A 317 0.68 -7.94 5.17
N ALA A 318 -0.38 -7.57 5.89
CA ALA A 318 -1.04 -6.29 5.68
C ALA A 318 -1.68 -5.79 6.97
N SER A 319 -1.84 -4.48 7.07
CA SER A 319 -2.51 -3.80 8.19
C SER A 319 -3.07 -2.48 7.71
N ASP A 320 -4.19 -2.08 8.30
CA ASP A 320 -4.87 -0.84 8.00
C ASP A 320 -5.59 -0.33 9.25
N CYS A 321 -5.89 0.96 9.32
CA CYS A 321 -6.58 1.54 10.46
C CYS A 321 -7.42 2.75 10.08
N VAL A 322 -8.40 3.02 10.93
CA VAL A 322 -9.21 4.24 10.90
C VAL A 322 -9.28 4.84 12.29
N ALA A 323 -9.55 6.14 12.38
CA ALA A 323 -9.93 6.73 13.66
C ALA A 323 -11.22 6.05 14.16
N ALA A 324 -11.25 5.65 15.44
CA ALA A 324 -12.46 5.10 16.03
C ALA A 324 -13.50 6.20 16.30
N GLU A 325 -14.71 5.79 16.64
CA GLU A 325 -15.77 6.72 17.04
C GLU A 325 -15.31 7.55 18.26
N GLY A 326 -15.33 8.88 18.12
CA GLY A 326 -14.79 9.81 19.12
C GLY A 326 -13.38 10.35 18.83
N GLY A 327 -12.63 9.75 17.90
CA GLY A 327 -11.39 10.31 17.34
C GLY A 327 -10.14 10.23 18.23
N GLU A 328 -10.26 9.69 19.44
CA GLU A 328 -9.15 9.56 20.40
C GLU A 328 -8.37 8.26 20.23
N SER A 329 -9.02 7.20 19.72
CA SER A 329 -8.42 5.90 19.46
C SER A 329 -8.37 5.57 17.97
N LEU A 330 -7.54 4.59 17.62
CA LEU A 330 -7.47 4.00 16.29
C LEU A 330 -8.05 2.60 16.35
N ARG A 331 -8.94 2.28 15.41
CA ARG A 331 -9.36 0.92 15.14
C ARG A 331 -8.49 0.35 14.03
N CYS A 332 -7.74 -0.68 14.36
CA CYS A 332 -6.77 -1.31 13.49
C CYS A 332 -7.21 -2.72 13.11
N VAL A 333 -6.95 -3.08 11.86
CA VAL A 333 -7.04 -4.45 11.38
C VAL A 333 -5.69 -4.90 10.86
N SER A 334 -5.36 -6.15 11.08
CA SER A 334 -4.11 -6.73 10.61
C SER A 334 -4.27 -8.18 10.24
N THR A 335 -3.47 -8.64 9.28
CA THR A 335 -3.47 -10.03 8.85
C THR A 335 -2.14 -10.71 9.12
N SER A 336 -2.20 -12.03 9.31
CA SER A 336 -1.04 -12.89 9.45
C SER A 336 -1.15 -14.05 8.46
N PHE A 337 -0.09 -14.25 7.67
CA PHE A 337 -0.15 -14.99 6.41
C PHE A 337 -0.33 -16.51 6.60
N TYR A 338 0.66 -17.20 7.19
CA TYR A 338 0.66 -18.68 7.24
C TYR A 338 -0.35 -19.26 8.25
N ASP A 339 -0.63 -18.54 9.33
CA ASP A 339 -1.65 -18.88 10.33
C ASP A 339 -3.06 -18.37 9.94
N LYS A 340 -3.17 -17.69 8.80
CA LYS A 340 -4.42 -17.23 8.18
C LYS A 340 -5.27 -16.36 9.11
N LEU A 341 -4.65 -15.56 9.98
CA LEU A 341 -5.39 -14.75 10.94
C LEU A 341 -5.78 -13.39 10.37
N LEU A 342 -6.98 -12.95 10.70
CA LEU A 342 -7.46 -11.57 10.61
C LEU A 342 -7.75 -11.08 12.03
N CYS A 343 -7.05 -10.03 12.45
CA CYS A 343 -7.13 -9.47 13.80
C CYS A 343 -7.76 -8.09 13.76
N LEU A 344 -8.63 -7.81 14.74
CA LEU A 344 -9.19 -6.48 15.03
C LEU A 344 -8.73 -6.06 16.43
N TRP A 345 -8.12 -4.89 16.53
CA TRP A 345 -7.52 -4.34 17.74
C TRP A 345 -7.61 -2.82 17.75
N GLU A 346 -7.45 -2.21 18.92
CA GLU A 346 -7.52 -0.75 19.09
C GLU A 346 -6.22 -0.20 19.68
N VAL A 347 -5.90 1.05 19.34
CA VAL A 347 -4.73 1.79 19.84
C VAL A 347 -5.17 3.14 20.37
N GLY A 348 -4.81 3.43 21.62
CA GLY A 348 -5.30 4.61 22.32
C GLY A 348 -6.74 4.42 22.77
N GLY A 349 -7.20 5.25 23.70
CA GLY A 349 -8.49 5.05 24.36
C GLY A 349 -8.42 4.07 25.55
N GLU A 350 -7.40 4.21 26.39
CA GLU A 350 -7.42 4.21 27.86
C GLU A 350 -6.01 4.53 28.38
#